data_AF-A0A9E5P3I5-F1
#
_entry.id   AF-A0A9E5P3I5-F1
#
_cell.length_a   1.000
_cell.length_b   1.000
_cell.length_c   1.000
_cell.angle_alpha   90.00
_cell.angle_beta   90.00
_cell.angle_gamma   90.00
#
_symmetry.space_group_name_H-M   'P 1'
#
loop_
_entity.id
_entity.type
_entity.pdbx_description
1 polymer ?
#
loop_
_entity_poly.entity_id
_entity_poly.type
_entity_poly.pdbx_seq_one_letter_code
_entity_poly.pdbx_strand_id
1 'polypeptide(L)'
;MVDHNASIADICARCGGKCCRKPVVTAADRARLSDSGLADSVVEHGPMEYIRSDPWCQFLSDRGCVLPAATRPVDCRLFPMYFVCVGGTVQARLHSRWACPFVRLIAAHPRWRAAASTYLEREIKTWSEDEVAKYAWLHRRMAMKTAKLIVVRTTKGVLNLIMRGRWDTYANPFRPARNRAARPGD
;
A
#
# COMPACT_ATOMS: atom_id res chain seq x y z
N MET A 1 -2.83 8.51 27.00
CA MET A 1 -4.01 7.80 26.46
C MET A 1 -3.98 7.90 24.94
N VAL A 2 -4.43 6.86 24.23
CA VAL A 2 -4.54 6.87 22.77
C VAL A 2 -5.87 7.51 22.41
N ASP A 3 -5.84 8.63 21.69
CA ASP A 3 -7.06 9.15 21.08
C ASP A 3 -7.42 8.25 19.89
N HIS A 4 -8.50 7.48 20.05
CA HIS A 4 -9.03 6.64 18.98
C HIS A 4 -9.71 7.49 17.89
N ASN A 5 -10.04 8.76 18.13
CA ASN A 5 -10.62 9.62 17.11
C ASN A 5 -9.57 10.33 16.22
N ALA A 6 -8.28 10.16 16.51
CA ALA A 6 -7.21 10.74 15.71
C ALA A 6 -7.31 10.26 14.25
N SER A 7 -7.43 11.21 13.33
CA SER A 7 -7.40 10.93 11.90
C SER A 7 -6.00 10.47 11.49
N ILE A 8 -5.90 9.81 10.33
CA ILE A 8 -4.58 9.49 9.74
C ILE A 8 -3.73 10.76 9.59
N ALA A 9 -4.36 11.93 9.34
CA ALA A 9 -3.65 13.20 9.21
C ALA A 9 -2.95 13.60 10.51
N ASP A 10 -3.64 13.44 11.65
CA ASP A 10 -3.09 13.74 12.98
C ASP A 10 -1.92 12.80 13.30
N ILE A 11 -2.03 11.54 12.86
CA ILE A 11 -0.98 10.55 13.06
C ILE A 11 0.25 10.84 12.17
N CYS A 12 0.02 11.34 10.96
CA CYS A 12 1.10 11.79 10.06
C CYS A 12 1.85 13.01 10.61
N ALA A 13 1.14 13.99 11.19
CA ALA A 13 1.75 15.14 11.87
C ALA A 13 2.72 14.68 12.96
N ARG A 14 2.28 13.71 13.78
CA ARG A 14 3.09 13.16 14.87
C ARG A 14 4.35 12.44 14.40
N CYS A 15 4.36 11.82 13.21
CA CYS A 15 5.55 11.15 12.69
C CYS A 15 6.46 12.06 11.85
N GLY A 16 6.05 13.32 11.62
CA GLY A 16 6.76 14.27 10.77
C GLY A 16 6.86 13.82 9.31
N GLY A 17 5.94 12.95 8.85
CA GLY A 17 5.88 12.51 7.44
C GLY A 17 7.04 11.62 6.99
N LYS A 18 7.95 11.24 7.88
CA LYS A 18 9.18 10.48 7.54
C LYS A 18 8.90 9.11 6.94
N CYS A 19 7.73 8.54 7.22
CA CYS A 19 7.30 7.27 6.66
C CYS A 19 6.68 7.38 5.27
N CYS A 20 6.35 8.59 4.78
CA CYS A 20 5.75 8.82 3.47
C CYS A 20 6.83 9.34 2.52
N ARG A 21 7.47 8.43 1.76
CA ARG A 21 8.58 8.78 0.85
C ARG A 21 8.24 8.69 -0.63
N LYS A 22 7.34 7.75 -1.00
CA LYS A 22 6.95 7.47 -2.38
C LYS A 22 5.54 6.88 -2.39
N PRO A 23 4.51 7.65 -2.00
CA PRO A 23 3.15 7.14 -2.06
C PRO A 23 2.79 6.87 -3.53
N VAL A 24 2.26 5.69 -3.81
CA VAL A 24 1.75 5.31 -5.13
C VAL A 24 0.52 6.15 -5.48
N VAL A 25 0.47 6.58 -6.74
CA VAL A 25 -0.60 7.34 -7.39
C VAL A 25 -1.12 6.49 -8.54
N THR A 26 -2.43 6.26 -8.56
CA THR A 26 -3.12 5.63 -9.68
C THR A 26 -3.55 6.64 -10.73
N ALA A 27 -4.00 6.21 -11.90
CA ALA A 27 -4.54 7.12 -12.90
C ALA A 27 -5.71 7.97 -12.35
N ALA A 28 -6.59 7.35 -11.56
CA ALA A 28 -7.68 8.04 -10.89
C ALA A 28 -7.19 9.05 -9.82
N ASP A 29 -6.05 8.79 -9.17
CA ASP A 29 -5.42 9.75 -8.26
C ASP A 29 -4.81 10.92 -9.00
N ARG A 30 -4.17 10.69 -10.15
CA ARG A 30 -3.60 11.74 -10.98
C ARG A 30 -4.68 12.77 -11.34
N ALA A 31 -5.85 12.32 -11.79
CA ALA A 31 -6.99 13.20 -12.09
C ALA A 31 -7.46 14.00 -10.85
N ARG A 32 -7.49 13.38 -9.66
CA ARG A 32 -7.84 14.11 -8.43
C ARG A 32 -6.78 15.11 -7.99
N LEU A 33 -5.51 14.82 -8.27
CA LEU A 33 -4.37 15.66 -7.88
C LEU A 33 -4.12 16.80 -8.87
N SER A 34 -4.43 16.63 -10.15
CA SER A 34 -4.34 17.71 -11.15
C SER A 34 -5.22 18.88 -10.78
N ASP A 35 -6.44 18.60 -10.30
CA ASP A 35 -7.39 19.63 -9.86
C ASP A 35 -6.91 20.40 -8.62
N SER A 36 -5.96 19.82 -7.89
CA SER A 36 -5.33 20.46 -6.72
C SER A 36 -4.07 21.28 -7.05
N GLY A 37 -3.65 21.34 -8.33
CA GLY A 37 -2.47 22.08 -8.76
C GLY A 37 -1.14 21.41 -8.39
N LEU A 38 -1.14 20.10 -8.14
CA LEU A 38 0.02 19.36 -7.58
C LEU A 38 0.61 18.33 -8.55
N ALA A 39 0.25 18.43 -9.84
CA ALA A 39 0.66 17.51 -10.90
C ALA A 39 2.19 17.42 -11.07
N ASP A 40 2.91 18.52 -10.86
CA ASP A 40 4.36 18.61 -11.11
C ASP A 40 5.22 17.79 -10.15
N SER A 41 4.61 17.28 -9.07
CA SER A 41 5.29 16.46 -8.08
C SER A 41 5.23 14.96 -8.36
N VAL A 42 4.55 14.57 -9.44
CA VAL A 42 4.29 13.18 -9.80
C VAL A 42 5.35 12.68 -10.78
N VAL A 43 5.99 11.57 -10.45
CA VAL A 43 7.01 10.90 -11.26
C VAL A 43 6.42 9.59 -11.79
N GLU A 44 6.40 9.45 -13.11
CA GLU A 44 5.88 8.25 -13.79
C GLU A 44 6.78 7.03 -13.58
N HIS A 45 6.17 5.86 -13.42
CA HIS A 45 6.88 4.58 -13.34
C HIS A 45 6.06 3.42 -13.96
N GLY A 46 5.86 3.47 -15.27
CA GLY A 46 5.03 2.50 -15.98
C GLY A 46 3.55 2.75 -15.70
N PRO A 47 2.73 1.73 -15.36
CA PRO A 47 1.27 1.91 -15.20
C PRO A 47 0.87 2.58 -13.88
N MET A 48 1.84 2.89 -13.01
CA MET A 48 1.60 3.57 -11.74
C MET A 48 2.61 4.70 -11.57
N GLU A 49 2.23 5.72 -10.84
CA GLU A 49 3.03 6.91 -10.60
C GLU A 49 3.35 7.04 -9.11
N TYR A 50 4.26 7.94 -8.77
CA TYR A 50 4.55 8.26 -7.37
C TYR A 50 4.68 9.74 -7.17
N ILE A 51 4.38 10.18 -5.96
CA ILE A 51 4.71 11.53 -5.56
C ILE A 51 6.14 11.56 -5.03
N ARG A 52 6.98 12.42 -5.61
CA ARG A 52 8.32 12.69 -5.10
C ARG A 52 8.19 13.31 -3.70
N SER A 53 8.69 12.61 -2.69
CA SER A 53 8.74 13.11 -1.31
C SER A 53 10.11 12.79 -0.72
N ASP A 54 11.05 13.74 -0.86
CA ASP A 54 12.40 13.62 -0.32
C ASP A 54 12.85 14.97 0.25
N PRO A 55 13.27 15.05 1.54
CA PRO A 55 13.31 13.99 2.55
C PRO A 55 12.00 13.82 3.35
N TRP A 56 11.00 14.65 3.10
CA TRP A 56 9.71 14.66 3.79
C TRP A 56 8.53 14.71 2.80
N CYS A 57 7.36 14.35 3.30
CA CYS A 57 6.11 14.53 2.57
C CYS A 57 5.86 16.02 2.33
N GLN A 58 5.85 16.44 1.07
CA GLN A 58 5.57 17.83 0.67
C GLN A 58 4.15 18.31 1.02
N PHE A 59 3.22 17.40 1.34
CA PHE A 59 1.85 17.74 1.74
C PHE A 59 1.66 17.79 3.25
N LEU A 60 2.73 17.69 4.04
CA LEU A 60 2.65 17.75 5.49
C LEU A 60 2.87 19.19 5.96
N SER A 61 1.92 19.69 6.75
CA SER A 61 2.08 20.88 7.58
C SER A 61 2.20 20.51 9.06
N ASP A 62 2.43 21.52 9.90
CA ASP A 62 2.33 21.45 11.36
C ASP A 62 0.99 20.90 11.84
N ARG A 63 -0.09 21.14 11.08
CA ARG A 63 -1.46 20.65 11.35
C ARG A 63 -1.79 19.32 10.68
N GLY A 64 -0.83 18.65 10.04
CA GLY A 64 -1.04 17.38 9.35
C GLY A 64 -1.12 17.51 7.84
N CYS A 65 -1.77 16.55 7.18
CA CYS A 65 -1.77 16.52 5.72
C CYS A 65 -2.74 17.58 5.14
N VAL A 66 -2.21 18.50 4.32
CA VAL A 66 -2.99 19.57 3.69
C VAL A 66 -3.95 19.08 2.61
N LEU A 67 -3.75 17.85 2.10
CA LEU A 67 -4.65 17.26 1.13
C LEU A 67 -5.95 16.80 1.82
N PRO A 68 -7.12 17.17 1.25
CA PRO A 68 -8.39 16.55 1.59
C PRO A 68 -8.32 15.02 1.56
N ALA A 69 -9.01 14.35 2.48
CA ALA A 69 -8.90 12.90 2.62
C ALA A 69 -9.20 12.13 1.32
N ALA A 70 -10.13 12.64 0.50
CA ALA A 70 -10.52 12.03 -0.78
C ALA A 70 -9.47 12.19 -1.90
N THR A 71 -8.67 13.27 -1.88
CA THR A 71 -7.67 13.58 -2.92
C THR A 71 -6.28 13.01 -2.61
N ARG A 72 -6.08 12.49 -1.39
CA ARG A 72 -4.84 11.81 -1.00
C ARG A 72 -4.53 10.63 -1.93
N PRO A 73 -3.26 10.29 -2.15
CA PRO A 73 -2.88 9.09 -2.90
C PRO A 73 -3.44 7.80 -2.30
N VAL A 74 -3.56 6.74 -3.10
CA VAL A 74 -4.05 5.43 -2.62
C VAL A 74 -3.27 4.95 -1.41
N ASP A 75 -1.94 5.02 -1.42
CA ASP A 75 -1.14 4.56 -0.28
C ASP A 75 -1.47 5.33 1.00
N CYS A 76 -1.72 6.63 0.89
CA CYS A 76 -2.07 7.47 2.05
C CYS A 76 -3.46 7.13 2.63
N ARG A 77 -4.40 6.69 1.80
CA ARG A 77 -5.75 6.29 2.23
C ARG A 77 -5.79 4.87 2.76
N LEU A 78 -4.98 3.98 2.17
CA LEU A 78 -4.87 2.59 2.60
C LEU A 78 -3.95 2.41 3.79
N PHE A 79 -2.98 3.30 4.05
CA PHE A 79 -1.97 3.08 5.09
C PHE A 79 -2.57 2.87 6.49
N PRO A 80 -2.11 1.85 7.26
CA PRO A 80 -1.00 0.92 6.96
C PRO A 80 -1.39 -0.37 6.24
N MET A 81 -2.58 -0.43 5.65
CA MET A 81 -2.96 -1.50 4.76
C MET A 81 -2.28 -1.32 3.39
N TYR A 82 -1.94 -2.45 2.79
CA TYR A 82 -1.58 -2.60 1.38
C TYR A 82 -2.23 -3.90 0.89
N PHE A 83 -2.08 -4.23 -0.38
CA PHE A 83 -2.50 -5.54 -0.87
C PHE A 83 -1.45 -6.19 -1.76
N VAL A 84 -1.57 -7.51 -1.90
CA VAL A 84 -0.74 -8.34 -2.80
C VAL A 84 -1.63 -9.32 -3.55
N CYS A 85 -1.19 -9.75 -4.73
CA CYS A 85 -1.84 -10.81 -5.48
C CYS A 85 -1.14 -12.16 -5.22
N VAL A 86 -1.89 -13.17 -4.78
CA VAL A 86 -1.40 -14.52 -4.47
C VAL A 86 -2.34 -15.54 -5.11
N GLY A 87 -1.89 -16.28 -6.13
CA GLY A 87 -2.73 -17.30 -6.78
C GLY A 87 -4.04 -16.73 -7.35
N GLY A 88 -3.97 -15.63 -8.09
CA GLY A 88 -5.16 -14.93 -8.64
C GLY A 88 -5.99 -14.17 -7.61
N THR A 89 -5.60 -14.19 -6.33
CA THR A 89 -6.35 -13.56 -5.25
C THR A 89 -5.71 -12.26 -4.77
N VAL A 90 -6.51 -11.20 -4.62
CA VAL A 90 -6.11 -9.99 -3.90
C VAL A 90 -6.21 -10.23 -2.39
N GLN A 91 -5.10 -10.04 -1.69
CA GLN A 91 -5.02 -10.14 -0.24
C GLN A 91 -4.60 -8.81 0.35
N ALA A 92 -5.44 -8.23 1.22
CA ALA A 92 -5.01 -7.10 2.02
C ALA A 92 -4.03 -7.55 3.12
N ARG A 93 -3.10 -6.68 3.48
CA ARG A 93 -2.06 -6.95 4.48
C ARG A 93 -1.77 -5.67 5.22
N LEU A 94 -1.35 -5.79 6.46
CA LEU A 94 -0.87 -4.65 7.23
C LEU A 94 0.64 -4.59 7.17
N HIS A 95 1.19 -3.39 6.99
CA HIS A 95 2.61 -3.15 7.19
C HIS A 95 2.95 -3.43 8.66
N SER A 96 3.69 -4.50 8.91
CA SER A 96 4.03 -4.92 10.29
C SER A 96 5.37 -4.36 10.79
N ARG A 97 6.22 -3.82 9.90
CA ARG A 97 7.51 -3.20 10.21
C ARG A 97 7.85 -2.01 9.31
N TRP A 98 7.03 -0.96 9.32
CA TRP A 98 7.38 0.30 8.65
C TRP A 98 7.87 1.36 9.63
N ALA A 99 8.66 2.30 9.11
CA ALA A 99 9.25 3.45 9.80
C ALA A 99 8.26 4.36 10.55
N CYS A 100 6.94 4.12 10.41
CA CYS A 100 5.93 4.84 11.16
C CYS A 100 5.79 4.25 12.58
N PRO A 101 6.14 5.00 13.64
CA PRO A 101 6.02 4.52 15.02
C PRO A 101 4.55 4.28 15.44
N PHE A 102 3.59 4.84 14.69
CA PHE A 102 2.16 4.76 14.99
C PHE A 102 1.41 3.69 14.17
N VAL A 103 2.13 2.87 13.38
CA VAL A 103 1.50 1.85 12.55
C VAL A 103 0.59 0.90 13.34
N ARG A 104 1.02 0.48 14.53
CA ARG A 104 0.23 -0.38 15.43
C ARG A 104 -1.02 0.31 15.94
N LEU A 105 -0.95 1.64 16.12
CA LEU A 105 -2.07 2.46 16.58
C LEU A 105 -3.19 2.48 15.56
N ILE A 106 -2.85 2.86 14.31
CA ILE A 106 -3.81 2.90 13.20
C ILE A 106 -4.37 1.50 12.96
N ALA A 107 -3.48 0.51 12.92
CA ALA A 107 -3.88 -0.88 12.73
C ALA A 107 -4.81 -1.39 13.82
N ALA A 108 -4.73 -0.94 15.07
CA ALA A 108 -5.64 -1.37 16.14
C ALA A 108 -7.04 -0.75 16.03
N HIS A 109 -7.24 0.27 15.20
CA HIS A 109 -8.49 1.00 15.11
C HIS A 109 -9.53 0.25 14.25
N PRO A 110 -10.67 -0.21 14.79
CA PRO A 110 -11.65 -1.01 14.05
C PRO A 110 -12.39 -0.23 12.95
N ARG A 111 -12.82 1.02 13.21
CA ARG A 111 -13.50 1.84 12.17
C ARG A 111 -12.58 2.13 10.98
N TRP A 112 -11.32 2.49 11.24
CA TRP A 112 -10.32 2.64 10.20
C TRP A 112 -10.18 1.37 9.35
N ARG A 113 -10.05 0.18 9.95
CA ARG A 113 -9.95 -1.08 9.19
C ARG A 113 -11.13 -1.31 8.27
N ALA A 114 -12.35 -1.11 8.77
CA ALA A 114 -13.56 -1.24 7.98
C ALA A 114 -13.57 -0.22 6.82
N ALA A 115 -13.29 1.05 7.11
CA ALA A 115 -13.24 2.10 6.09
C ALA A 115 -12.18 1.83 5.03
N ALA A 116 -10.96 1.42 5.43
CA ALA A 116 -9.87 1.12 4.52
C ALA A 116 -10.17 -0.12 3.65
N SER A 117 -10.82 -1.14 4.22
CA SER A 117 -11.27 -2.32 3.46
C SER A 117 -12.31 -1.93 2.42
N THR A 118 -13.41 -1.28 2.83
CA THR A 118 -14.45 -0.78 1.90
C THR A 118 -13.86 0.11 0.80
N TYR A 119 -12.92 0.97 1.17
CA TYR A 119 -12.21 1.83 0.23
C TYR A 119 -11.42 1.01 -0.79
N LEU A 120 -10.61 0.04 -0.34
CA LEU A 120 -9.85 -0.85 -1.22
C LEU A 120 -10.75 -1.62 -2.17
N GLU A 121 -11.84 -2.20 -1.67
CA GLU A 121 -12.78 -2.97 -2.49
C GLU A 121 -13.43 -2.13 -3.58
N ARG A 122 -13.70 -0.85 -3.31
CA ARG A 122 -14.24 0.06 -4.31
C ARG A 122 -13.18 0.46 -5.32
N GLU A 123 -12.00 0.87 -4.87
CA GLU A 123 -10.96 1.36 -5.77
C GLU A 123 -10.38 0.29 -6.66
N ILE A 124 -10.12 -0.91 -6.15
CA ILE A 124 -9.48 -1.94 -6.97
C ILE A 124 -10.34 -2.35 -8.17
N LYS A 125 -11.66 -2.10 -8.11
CA LYS A 125 -12.59 -2.34 -9.21
C LYS A 125 -12.47 -1.31 -10.34
N THR A 126 -11.84 -0.16 -10.08
CA THR A 126 -11.61 0.92 -11.06
C THR A 126 -10.25 0.82 -11.71
N TRP A 127 -9.36 -0.05 -11.20
CA TRP A 127 -8.00 -0.20 -11.69
C TRP A 127 -7.94 -1.18 -12.86
N SER A 128 -7.04 -0.92 -13.79
CA SER A 128 -6.66 -1.90 -14.80
C SER A 128 -5.92 -3.10 -14.17
N GLU A 129 -5.87 -4.22 -14.89
CA GLU A 129 -5.11 -5.39 -14.44
C GLU A 129 -3.61 -5.06 -14.24
N ASP A 130 -3.05 -4.21 -15.11
CA ASP A 130 -1.66 -3.75 -15.02
C ASP A 130 -1.42 -2.90 -13.78
N GLU A 131 -2.34 -2.02 -13.42
CA GLU A 131 -2.30 -1.23 -12.19
C GLU A 131 -2.32 -2.13 -10.95
N VAL A 132 -3.24 -3.10 -10.91
CA VAL A 132 -3.33 -4.07 -9.81
C VAL A 132 -2.04 -4.88 -9.70
N ALA A 133 -1.53 -5.41 -10.81
CA ALA A 133 -0.30 -6.20 -10.84
C ALA A 133 0.91 -5.37 -10.40
N LYS A 134 1.02 -4.12 -10.87
CA LYS A 134 2.11 -3.22 -10.53
C LYS A 134 2.07 -2.85 -9.05
N TYR A 135 0.93 -2.44 -8.52
CA TYR A 135 0.79 -2.11 -7.10
C TYR A 135 1.16 -3.30 -6.21
N ALA A 136 0.61 -4.48 -6.52
CA ALA A 136 0.93 -5.70 -5.81
C ALA A 136 2.44 -6.02 -5.86
N TRP A 137 3.09 -5.83 -7.02
CA TRP A 137 4.53 -6.06 -7.17
C TRP A 137 5.38 -5.10 -6.30
N LEU A 138 5.01 -3.82 -6.27
CA LEU A 138 5.69 -2.79 -5.47
C LEU A 138 5.66 -3.12 -3.99
N HIS A 139 4.49 -3.50 -3.50
CA HIS A 139 4.29 -3.86 -2.09
C HIS A 139 4.75 -5.27 -1.75
N ARG A 140 4.82 -6.19 -2.71
CA ARG A 140 5.36 -7.55 -2.49
C ARG A 140 6.83 -7.53 -2.07
N ARG A 141 7.65 -6.65 -2.66
CA ARG A 141 9.05 -6.47 -2.24
C ARG A 141 9.15 -6.06 -0.76
N MET A 142 8.16 -5.33 -0.26
CA MET A 142 8.06 -4.97 1.15
C MET A 142 7.54 -6.14 2.01
N ALA A 143 6.58 -6.90 1.49
CA ALA A 143 5.88 -7.98 2.19
C ALA A 143 6.77 -9.19 2.50
N MET A 144 7.75 -9.51 1.63
CA MET A 144 8.61 -10.69 1.79
C MET A 144 9.47 -10.68 3.06
N LYS A 145 9.53 -9.57 3.79
CA LYS A 145 10.24 -9.51 5.06
C LYS A 145 9.33 -9.66 6.28
N THR A 146 8.05 -9.29 6.20
CA THR A 146 7.24 -9.04 7.42
C THR A 146 5.74 -8.80 7.14
N ALA A 147 4.88 -9.81 7.22
CA ALA A 147 3.43 -9.57 7.13
C ALA A 147 2.59 -10.48 8.03
N LYS A 148 1.56 -9.90 8.64
CA LYS A 148 0.34 -10.59 9.09
C LYS A 148 -0.73 -10.37 8.01
N LEU A 149 -1.45 -11.44 7.67
CA LEU A 149 -2.42 -11.48 6.58
C LEU A 149 -3.82 -11.03 7.05
N ILE A 150 -4.50 -10.15 6.31
CA ILE A 150 -5.91 -9.79 6.55
C ILE A 150 -6.67 -9.95 5.23
N VAL A 151 -7.52 -10.96 5.11
CA VAL A 151 -8.23 -11.23 3.85
C VAL A 151 -9.51 -10.39 3.78
N VAL A 152 -9.74 -9.70 2.65
CA VAL A 152 -10.90 -8.84 2.38
C VAL A 152 -11.69 -9.44 1.20
N ARG A 153 -13.04 -9.46 1.26
CA ARG A 153 -13.93 -10.13 0.29
C ARG A 153 -14.43 -9.13 -0.75
N THR A 154 -14.55 -9.49 -2.04
CA THR A 154 -15.32 -8.66 -3.00
C THR A 154 -16.23 -9.50 -3.90
N THR A 155 -17.24 -8.85 -4.48
CA THR A 155 -18.31 -9.46 -5.27
C THR A 155 -17.96 -9.83 -6.72
N LYS A 156 -16.74 -9.56 -7.20
CA LYS A 156 -16.36 -9.81 -8.61
C LYS A 156 -15.76 -11.20 -8.91
N GLY A 157 -15.74 -12.14 -7.96
CA GLY A 157 -15.27 -13.51 -8.21
C GLY A 157 -14.95 -14.25 -6.92
N VAL A 158 -15.30 -15.55 -6.88
CA VAL A 158 -15.17 -16.41 -5.70
C VAL A 158 -13.74 -16.43 -5.20
N LEU A 159 -13.57 -16.18 -3.91
CA LEU A 159 -12.27 -16.12 -3.29
C LEU A 159 -12.32 -16.80 -1.92
N ASN A 160 -11.69 -17.96 -1.85
CA ASN A 160 -11.84 -18.91 -0.75
C ASN A 160 -11.22 -18.41 0.57
N LEU A 161 -12.02 -18.58 1.62
CA LEU A 161 -11.79 -18.18 3.01
C LEU A 161 -11.08 -19.31 3.77
N ILE A 162 -9.80 -19.15 4.11
CA ILE A 162 -9.16 -20.05 5.08
C ILE A 162 -8.29 -19.23 6.03
N MET A 163 -8.73 -19.10 7.28
CA MET A 163 -7.86 -18.73 8.39
C MET A 163 -7.24 -20.00 8.97
N ARG A 164 -5.99 -20.29 8.62
CA ARG A 164 -5.17 -21.24 9.40
C ARG A 164 -3.75 -20.71 9.52
N GLY A 165 -3.30 -20.57 10.76
CA GLY A 165 -1.90 -20.30 11.07
C GLY A 165 -1.09 -21.60 11.07
N ARG A 166 -0.02 -21.63 10.29
CA ARG A 166 1.36 -21.88 10.76
C ARG A 166 2.31 -21.47 9.64
N TRP A 167 3.45 -20.97 10.08
CA TRP A 167 4.51 -20.37 9.29
C TRP A 167 5.35 -21.49 8.70
N ASP A 168 5.59 -21.47 7.38
CA ASP A 168 6.92 -21.70 6.78
C ASP A 168 6.90 -21.50 5.26
N THR A 169 7.96 -20.84 4.79
CA THR A 169 8.53 -20.73 3.43
C THR A 169 7.59 -20.64 2.21
N TYR A 170 7.45 -19.43 1.66
CA TYR A 170 7.02 -19.24 0.26
C TYR A 170 8.24 -19.04 -0.66
N ALA A 171 8.43 -19.96 -1.61
CA ALA A 171 9.36 -19.80 -2.71
C ALA A 171 8.88 -18.69 -3.68
N ASN A 172 9.84 -17.96 -4.26
CA ASN A 172 9.60 -16.85 -5.18
C ASN A 172 9.31 -17.37 -6.61
N PRO A 173 8.06 -17.33 -7.13
CA PRO A 173 7.73 -17.71 -8.51
C PRO A 173 8.38 -16.86 -9.61
N PHE A 174 9.01 -15.73 -9.28
CA PHE A 174 9.71 -14.86 -10.24
C PHE A 174 11.23 -14.88 -10.05
N ARG A 175 11.78 -15.93 -9.42
CA ARG A 175 13.22 -16.15 -9.51
C ARG A 175 13.47 -16.72 -10.92
N PRO A 176 14.13 -15.98 -11.84
CA PRO A 176 14.54 -16.59 -13.09
C PRO A 176 15.35 -17.85 -12.75
N ALA A 177 15.04 -18.96 -13.42
CA ALA A 177 15.84 -20.18 -13.28
C ALA A 177 17.30 -19.75 -13.46
N ARG A 178 18.12 -19.93 -12.42
CA ARG A 178 19.56 -19.79 -12.61
C ARG A 178 19.91 -20.88 -13.60
N ASN A 179 20.12 -20.51 -14.86
CA ASN A 179 20.88 -21.32 -15.79
C ASN A 179 22.22 -21.56 -15.09
N ARG A 180 22.36 -22.75 -14.47
CA ARG A 180 23.67 -23.32 -14.20
C ARG A 180 24.23 -23.61 -15.58
N ALA A 181 24.84 -22.60 -16.20
CA ALA A 181 25.83 -22.87 -17.21
C ALA A 181 26.84 -23.81 -16.54
N ALA A 182 26.96 -25.02 -17.07
CA ALA A 182 28.01 -25.94 -16.69
C ALA A 182 29.33 -25.18 -16.78
N ARG A 183 30.12 -25.21 -15.71
CA ARG A 183 31.52 -24.79 -15.81
C ARG A 183 32.17 -25.78 -16.77
N PRO A 184 32.80 -25.35 -17.87
CA PRO A 184 33.67 -26.25 -18.61
C PRO A 184 34.91 -26.49 -17.75
N GLY A 185 35.12 -27.73 -17.33
CA GLY A 185 36.33 -28.15 -16.62
C GLY A 185 36.16 -29.14 -15.46
N ASP A 186 35.23 -30.10 -15.58
CA ASP A 186 35.30 -31.38 -14.84
C ASP A 186 35.58 -32.50 -15.85
#